data_AF-A0A9R0DSB3-F1
#
_entry.id   AF-A0A9R0DSB3-F1
#
_cell.length_a   1.000
_cell.length_b   1.000
_cell.length_c   1.000
_cell.angle_alpha   90.00
_cell.angle_beta   90.00
_cell.angle_gamma   90.00
#
_symmetry.space_group_name_H-M   'P 1'
#
loop_
_entity.id
_entity.type
_entity.pdbx_description
1 polymer ?
#
loop_
_entity_poly.entity_id
_entity_poly.type
_entity_poly.pdbx_seq_one_letter_code
_entity_poly.pdbx_strand_id
1 'polypeptide(L)'
;MKMFGTLCAVSWMLKNCIWQTILNWQCEQFYTAVQKAQDVCAVILMSSCADDKKQLCKNVLRLHRASFSKIRVCGLFYLDAALQLSLMSLVTNYTIVLLQFALL
;
A
#
# COMPACT_ATOMS: atom_id res chain seq x y z
N MET A 1 -6.17 32.36 19.92
CA MET A 1 -6.06 30.96 20.39
C MET A 1 -6.72 29.94 19.46
N LYS A 2 -7.98 30.13 19.03
CA LYS A 2 -8.69 29.19 18.12
C LYS A 2 -7.99 28.96 16.77
N MET A 3 -7.49 30.02 16.13
CA MET A 3 -6.82 29.94 14.82
C MET A 3 -5.47 29.20 14.85
N PHE A 4 -4.73 29.31 15.96
CA PHE A 4 -3.46 28.59 16.12
C PHE A 4 -3.70 27.10 16.29
N GLY A 5 -4.71 26.71 17.07
CA GLY A 5 -5.11 25.31 17.24
C GLY A 5 -5.53 24.64 15.93
N THR A 6 -6.29 25.33 15.07
CA THR A 6 -6.67 24.79 13.75
C THR A 6 -5.47 24.65 12.82
N LEU A 7 -4.54 25.61 12.78
CA LEU A 7 -3.31 25.48 11.99
C LEU A 7 -2.45 24.28 12.43
N CYS A 8 -2.31 24.07 13.74
CA CYS A 8 -1.61 22.90 14.28
C CYS A 8 -2.30 21.59 13.88
N ALA A 9 -3.64 21.53 13.95
CA ALA A 9 -4.41 20.36 13.57
C ALA A 9 -4.27 20.04 12.07
N VAL A 10 -4.36 21.05 11.20
CA VAL A 10 -4.19 20.87 9.75
C VAL A 10 -2.77 20.42 9.41
N SER A 11 -1.75 21.02 10.03
CA SER A 11 -0.35 20.60 9.85
C SER A 11 -0.13 19.14 10.28
N TRP A 12 -0.73 18.74 11.41
CA TRP A 12 -0.68 17.36 11.89
C TRP A 12 -1.36 16.39 10.91
N MET A 13 -2.55 16.74 10.40
CA MET A 13 -3.26 15.92 9.42
C MET A 13 -2.46 15.77 8.12
N LEU A 14 -1.92 16.87 7.59
CA LEU A 14 -1.05 16.86 6.40
C LEU A 14 0.16 15.95 6.60
N LYS A 15 0.84 16.06 7.76
CA LYS A 15 1.96 15.19 8.11
C LYS A 15 1.57 13.72 8.06
N ASN A 16 0.42 13.35 8.65
CA ASN A 16 -0.06 11.96 8.62
C ASN A 16 -0.39 11.48 7.20
N CYS A 17 -1.04 12.31 6.38
CA CYS A 17 -1.33 11.97 4.98
C CYS A 17 -0.04 11.76 4.17
N ILE A 18 0.99 12.59 4.39
CA ILE A 18 2.30 12.42 3.73
C ILE A 18 2.92 11.08 4.13
N TRP A 19 2.97 10.77 5.43
CA TRP A 19 3.51 9.48 5.91
C TRP A 19 2.77 8.28 5.34
N GLN A 20 1.44 8.32 5.31
CA GLN A 20 0.62 7.25 4.72
C GLN A 20 0.88 7.10 3.22
N THR A 21 1.02 8.21 2.49
CA THR A 21 1.34 8.19 1.06
C THR A 21 2.69 7.56 0.79
N ILE A 22 3.72 7.94 1.55
CA ILE A 22 5.07 7.38 1.42
C ILE A 22 5.05 5.88 1.72
N LEU A 23 4.38 5.47 2.80
CA LEU A 23 4.29 4.06 3.17
C LEU A 23 3.61 3.24 2.06
N ASN A 24 2.48 3.72 1.56
CA ASN A 24 1.74 3.06 0.50
C ASN A 24 2.56 2.97 -0.80
N TRP A 25 3.26 4.05 -1.17
CA TRP A 25 4.17 4.06 -2.32
C TRP A 25 5.28 3.00 -2.20
N GLN A 26 5.91 2.91 -1.02
CA GLN A 26 6.95 1.90 -0.78
C GLN A 26 6.40 0.48 -0.86
N CYS A 27 5.19 0.24 -0.36
CA CYS A 27 4.55 -1.07 -0.46
C CYS A 27 4.18 -1.43 -1.89
N GLU A 28 3.65 -0.51 -2.69
CA GLU A 28 3.38 -0.73 -4.12
C GLU A 28 4.66 -1.08 -4.90
N GLN A 29 5.75 -0.36 -4.64
CA GLN A 29 7.05 -0.66 -5.23
C GLN A 29 7.55 -2.05 -4.82
N PHE A 30 7.38 -2.43 -3.56
CA PHE A 30 7.72 -3.77 -3.07
C PHE A 30 6.87 -4.85 -3.74
N TYR A 31 5.54 -4.68 -3.83
CA TYR A 31 4.65 -5.63 -4.49
C TYR A 31 4.98 -5.80 -5.96
N THR A 32 5.26 -4.68 -6.66
CA THR A 32 5.69 -4.70 -8.06
C THR A 32 7.01 -5.45 -8.24
N ALA A 33 7.98 -5.25 -7.34
CA ALA A 33 9.26 -5.96 -7.40
C ALA A 33 9.08 -7.48 -7.14
N VAL A 34 8.23 -7.84 -6.18
CA VAL A 34 7.89 -9.24 -5.89
C VAL A 34 7.20 -9.88 -7.11
N GLN A 35 6.24 -9.21 -7.72
CA GLN A 35 5.52 -9.73 -8.88
C GLN A 35 6.45 -9.91 -10.09
N LYS A 36 7.36 -8.96 -10.34
CA LYS A 36 8.41 -9.10 -11.36
C LYS A 36 9.29 -10.32 -11.10
N ALA A 37 9.66 -10.59 -9.85
CA ALA A 37 10.45 -11.77 -9.51
C ALA A 37 9.67 -13.07 -9.81
N GLN A 38 8.35 -13.09 -9.60
CA GLN A 38 7.51 -14.23 -9.99
C GLN A 38 7.44 -14.41 -11.50
N ASP A 39 7.21 -13.34 -12.25
CA ASP A 39 7.11 -13.38 -13.71
C ASP A 39 8.42 -13.91 -14.33
N VAL A 40 9.56 -13.41 -13.86
CA VAL A 40 10.88 -13.91 -14.28
C VAL A 40 11.05 -15.39 -13.93
N CYS A 41 10.67 -15.81 -12.72
CA CYS A 41 10.73 -17.23 -12.32
C CYS A 41 9.82 -18.11 -13.19
N ALA A 42 8.64 -17.63 -13.58
CA ALA A 42 7.72 -18.33 -14.46
C ALA A 42 8.27 -18.48 -15.88
N VAL A 43 8.87 -17.43 -16.43
CA VAL A 43 9.54 -17.45 -17.74
C VAL A 43 10.73 -18.42 -17.72
N ILE A 44 11.57 -18.39 -16.69
CA ILE A 44 12.71 -19.32 -16.55
C ILE A 44 12.22 -20.77 -16.49
N LEU A 45 11.11 -21.03 -15.81
CA LEU A 45 10.54 -22.37 -15.70
C LEU A 45 10.05 -22.91 -17.06
N MET A 46 9.51 -22.05 -17.92
CA MET A 46 9.11 -22.42 -19.30
C MET A 46 10.29 -22.53 -20.27
N SER A 47 11.42 -21.90 -19.98
CA SER A 47 12.61 -21.93 -20.81
C SER A 47 13.44 -23.23 -20.65
N SER A 48 14.30 -23.52 -21.63
CA SER A 48 15.28 -24.61 -21.58
C SER A 48 16.50 -24.25 -20.71
N CYS A 49 16.28 -23.83 -19.47
CA CYS A 49 17.32 -23.50 -18.50
C CYS A 49 17.77 -24.74 -17.69
N ALA A 50 18.94 -24.66 -17.05
CA ALA A 50 19.49 -25.69 -16.17
C ALA A 50 18.54 -26.04 -15.01
N ASP A 51 18.51 -27.31 -14.63
CA ASP A 51 17.58 -27.83 -13.61
C ASP A 51 17.73 -27.14 -12.25
N ASP A 52 18.95 -26.77 -11.86
CA ASP A 52 19.23 -26.02 -10.63
C ASP A 52 18.48 -24.67 -10.58
N LYS A 53 18.45 -23.96 -11.72
CA LYS A 53 17.74 -22.67 -11.83
C LYS A 53 16.23 -22.86 -11.82
N LYS A 54 15.73 -23.94 -12.42
CA LYS A 54 14.30 -24.30 -12.36
C LYS A 54 13.88 -24.67 -10.94
N GLN A 55 14.72 -25.40 -10.20
CA GLN A 55 14.46 -25.75 -8.81
C GLN A 55 14.42 -24.51 -7.90
N LEU A 56 15.37 -23.59 -8.08
CA LEU A 56 15.34 -22.29 -7.38
C LEU A 56 14.04 -21.54 -7.67
N CYS A 57 13.67 -21.37 -8.94
CA CYS A 57 12.45 -20.66 -9.33
C CYS A 57 11.18 -21.33 -8.76
N LYS A 58 11.11 -22.66 -8.75
CA LYS A 58 10.01 -23.41 -8.12
C LYS A 58 9.92 -23.13 -6.61
N ASN A 59 11.06 -23.07 -5.93
CA ASN A 59 11.10 -22.78 -4.49
C ASN A 59 10.68 -21.34 -4.18
N VAL A 60 11.12 -20.37 -4.98
CA VAL A 60 10.68 -18.97 -4.87
C VAL A 60 9.17 -18.85 -5.06
N LEU A 61 8.61 -19.51 -6.08
CA LEU A 61 7.17 -19.48 -6.36
C LEU A 61 6.37 -20.16 -5.24
N ARG A 62 6.87 -21.27 -4.70
CA ARG A 62 6.27 -21.96 -3.54
C ARG A 62 6.32 -21.10 -2.29
N LEU A 63 7.46 -20.49 -1.99
CA LEU A 63 7.64 -19.62 -0.84
C LEU A 63 6.71 -18.41 -0.93
N HIS A 64 6.61 -17.78 -2.10
CA HIS A 64 5.65 -16.72 -2.33
C HIS A 64 4.22 -17.19 -2.07
N ARG A 65 3.80 -18.33 -2.64
CA ARG A 65 2.44 -18.84 -2.44
C ARG A 65 2.13 -19.15 -0.97
N ALA A 66 3.10 -19.61 -0.20
CA ALA A 66 2.92 -19.97 1.21
C ALA A 66 3.03 -18.78 2.17
N SER A 67 3.89 -17.81 1.88
CA SER A 67 4.28 -16.75 2.81
C SER A 67 3.82 -15.35 2.39
N PHE A 68 3.69 -15.11 1.08
CA PHE A 68 3.34 -13.78 0.60
C PHE A 68 1.83 -13.53 0.70
N SER A 69 1.50 -12.57 1.55
CA SER A 69 0.24 -11.86 1.60
C SER A 69 0.59 -10.38 1.47
N LYS A 70 -0.22 -9.60 0.74
CA LYS A 70 -0.14 -8.13 0.83
C LYS A 70 -0.10 -7.71 2.29
N ILE A 71 0.69 -6.70 2.61
CA ILE A 71 0.88 -6.23 3.99
C ILE A 71 -0.48 -5.80 4.53
N ARG A 72 -0.84 -6.33 5.70
CA ARG A 72 -2.08 -6.00 6.38
C ARG A 72 -1.81 -5.06 7.54
N VAL A 73 -2.42 -3.88 7.52
CA VAL A 73 -2.43 -2.97 8.67
C VAL A 73 -3.38 -3.53 9.71
N CYS A 74 -2.87 -3.72 10.93
CA CYS A 74 -3.62 -4.26 12.07
C CYS A 74 -4.34 -5.59 11.78
N GLY A 75 -3.89 -6.35 10.77
CA GLY A 75 -4.54 -7.59 10.31
C GLY A 75 -5.89 -7.40 9.58
N LEU A 76 -6.39 -6.17 9.45
CA LEU A 76 -7.74 -5.89 8.98
C LEU A 76 -7.79 -5.37 7.53
N PHE A 77 -6.86 -4.48 7.17
CA PHE A 77 -6.87 -3.80 5.88
C PHE A 77 -5.59 -4.07 5.10
N TYR A 78 -5.72 -4.37 3.82
CA TYR A 78 -4.56 -4.44 2.93
C TYR A 78 -4.03 -3.03 2.68
N LEU A 79 -2.73 -2.84 2.92
CA LEU A 79 -2.06 -1.61 2.58
C LEU A 79 -1.85 -1.59 1.06
N ASP A 80 -2.73 -0.87 0.39
CA ASP A 80 -2.88 -0.77 -1.06
C ASP A 80 -3.34 0.67 -1.39
N ALA A 81 -3.05 1.14 -2.60
CA ALA A 81 -3.55 2.41 -3.12
C ALA A 81 -5.07 2.59 -2.96
N ALA A 82 -5.84 1.51 -3.05
CA ALA A 82 -7.29 1.55 -2.80
C ALA A 82 -7.64 1.95 -1.36
N LEU A 83 -6.88 1.50 -0.36
CA LEU A 83 -7.09 1.87 1.05
C LEU A 83 -6.79 3.35 1.27
N GLN A 84 -5.71 3.85 0.66
CA GLN A 84 -5.37 5.27 0.76
C GLN A 84 -6.43 6.15 0.10
N LEU A 85 -6.95 5.76 -1.08
CA LEU A 85 -7.98 6.51 -1.79
C LEU A 85 -9.30 6.55 -1.01
N SER A 86 -9.72 5.42 -0.45
CA SER A 86 -10.93 5.34 0.38
C SER A 86 -10.81 6.18 1.65
N LEU A 87 -9.64 6.18 2.31
CA LEU A 87 -9.39 7.05 3.46
C LEU A 87 -9.47 8.54 3.08
N MET A 88 -8.87 8.93 1.96
CA MET A 88 -8.93 10.31 1.49
C MET A 88 -10.37 10.74 1.17
N SER A 89 -11.14 9.87 0.51
CA SER A 89 -12.56 10.11 0.24
C SER A 89 -13.36 10.29 1.53
N LEU A 90 -13.11 9.46 2.55
CA LEU A 90 -13.76 9.56 3.85
C LEU A 90 -13.45 10.92 4.51
N VAL A 91 -12.17 11.29 4.58
CA VAL A 91 -11.73 12.57 5.15
C VAL A 91 -12.37 13.75 4.42
N THR A 92 -12.38 13.75 3.09
CA THR A 92 -13.02 14.80 2.30
C THR A 92 -14.52 14.89 2.56
N ASN A 93 -15.24 13.76 2.57
CA ASN A 93 -16.68 13.74 2.83
C ASN A 93 -17.02 14.29 4.22
N TYR A 94 -16.35 13.83 5.27
CA TYR A 94 -16.57 14.36 6.62
C TYR A 94 -16.21 15.83 6.74
N THR A 95 -15.14 16.28 6.07
CA THR A 95 -14.75 17.69 6.04
C THR A 95 -15.85 18.55 5.40
N ILE A 96 -16.43 18.09 4.29
CA ILE A 96 -17.54 18.79 3.62
C ILE A 96 -18.77 18.85 4.52
N VAL A 97 -19.16 17.73 5.15
CA VAL A 97 -20.33 17.69 6.05
C VAL A 97 -20.13 18.63 7.23
N LEU A 98 -18.97 18.60 7.88
CA LEU A 98 -18.65 19.52 8.98
C LEU A 98 -18.66 20.99 8.53
N LEU A 99 -18.18 21.26 7.32
CA LEU A 99 -18.20 22.61 6.76
C LEU A 99 -19.62 23.08 6.47
N GLN A 100 -20.50 22.18 5.99
CA GLN A 100 -21.92 22.48 5.84
C GLN A 100 -22.56 22.84 7.17
N PHE A 101 -22.34 22.06 8.24
CA PHE A 101 -22.86 22.39 9.58
C PHE A 101 -22.28 23.67 10.19
N ALA A 102 -21.10 24.13 9.73
CA ALA A 102 -20.48 25.35 10.22
C ALA A 102 -20.95 26.61 9.48
N LEU A 103 -21.39 26.46 8.22
CA LEU A 103 -21.78 27.57 7.34
C LEU A 103 -23.29 27.68 7.12
N LEU A 104 -24.04 26.59 7.30
CA LEU A 104 -25.49 26.48 7.19
C LEU A 104 -26.12 26.49 8.59
#